data_AF-A4CTQ0-F1
#
_entry.id   AF-A4CTQ0-F1
#
_cell.length_a   1.000
_cell.length_b   1.000
_cell.length_c   1.000
_cell.angle_alpha   90.00
_cell.angle_beta   90.00
_cell.angle_gamma   90.00
#
_symmetry.space_group_name_H-M   'P 1'
#
loop_
_entity.id
_entity.type
_entity.pdbx_description
1 polymer ?
#
loop_
_entity_poly.entity_id
_entity_poly.type
_entity_poly.pdbx_seq_one_letter_code
_entity_poly.pdbx_strand_id
1 'polypeptide(L)'
;MHDQRAALLQHNIGRWAGCFIRLNGDGHEQARFPTSLSVKESDGLIQTCLSYEHTGQQRSMTFQTLPPTMQVSPNGGWSLGPASITPWNWVAELCVVHQQARRRIVVRHGVSGLEQVVYVVEIEGTRKPEAPTEPLQCPAHSAEDLLIWEPEEGVELLLDQRDRQAGDATACGLRWTLPDGTVRQMVRRYDTKGDLLPLSQAWP
;
A
#
# COMPACT_ATOMS: atom_id res chain seq x y z
N MET A 1 23.61 -1.15 -9.88
CA MET A 1 22.31 -0.69 -10.43
C MET A 1 21.25 -1.64 -9.89
N HIS A 2 20.24 -1.14 -9.18
CA HIS A 2 19.20 -1.99 -8.61
C HIS A 2 18.18 -2.33 -9.70
N ASP A 3 18.00 -3.61 -10.02
CA ASP A 3 16.95 -4.05 -10.94
C ASP A 3 15.62 -4.17 -10.18
N GLN A 4 14.78 -3.15 -10.36
CA GLN A 4 13.46 -3.05 -9.73
C GLN A 4 12.51 -4.17 -10.17
N ARG A 5 12.59 -4.61 -11.43
CA ARG A 5 11.72 -5.66 -11.95
C ARG A 5 12.10 -6.99 -11.31
N ALA A 6 13.39 -7.29 -11.25
CA ALA A 6 13.89 -8.49 -10.60
C ALA A 6 13.48 -8.54 -9.12
N ALA A 7 13.64 -7.45 -8.37
CA ALA A 7 13.23 -7.39 -6.96
C ALA A 7 11.72 -7.52 -6.77
N LEU A 8 10.91 -6.89 -7.63
CA LEU A 8 9.46 -7.07 -7.58
C LEU A 8 9.10 -8.55 -7.71
N LEU A 9 9.64 -9.22 -8.73
CA LEU A 9 9.31 -10.62 -9.03
C LEU A 9 9.81 -11.59 -7.97
N GLN A 10 11.05 -11.41 -7.50
CA GLN A 10 11.66 -12.24 -6.47
C GLN A 10 10.79 -12.32 -5.21
N HIS A 11 10.11 -11.23 -4.86
CA HIS A 11 9.38 -11.11 -3.60
C HIS A 11 7.86 -11.16 -3.73
N ASN A 12 7.28 -10.98 -4.93
CA ASN A 12 5.83 -10.87 -5.09
C ASN A 12 5.21 -11.94 -6.00
N ILE A 13 5.98 -12.72 -6.76
CA ILE A 13 5.46 -13.89 -7.47
C ILE A 13 4.82 -14.85 -6.47
N GLY A 14 3.75 -15.52 -6.90
CA GLY A 14 3.08 -16.55 -6.12
C GLY A 14 1.58 -16.31 -6.04
N ARG A 15 0.95 -17.03 -5.10
CA ARG A 15 -0.45 -16.83 -4.74
C ARG A 15 -0.49 -16.24 -3.34
N TRP A 16 -1.31 -15.23 -3.16
CA TRP A 16 -1.44 -14.51 -1.90
C TRP A 16 -2.88 -14.56 -1.44
N ALA A 17 -3.11 -15.16 -0.28
CA ALA A 17 -4.39 -15.08 0.41
C ALA A 17 -4.42 -13.79 1.22
N GLY A 18 -5.48 -13.01 1.06
CA GLY A 18 -5.58 -11.64 1.56
C GLY A 18 -6.88 -11.37 2.32
N CYS A 19 -6.82 -10.41 3.24
CA CYS A 19 -7.97 -9.78 3.87
C CYS A 19 -7.88 -8.27 3.60
N PHE A 20 -8.87 -7.75 2.89
CA PHE A 20 -8.99 -6.31 2.62
C PHE A 20 -9.90 -5.72 3.69
N ILE A 21 -9.42 -4.69 4.38
CA ILE A 21 -10.12 -3.98 5.45
C ILE A 21 -10.27 -2.53 5.00
N ARG A 22 -11.51 -2.11 4.74
CA ARG A 22 -11.84 -0.76 4.29
C ARG A 22 -12.11 0.13 5.50
N LEU A 23 -11.31 1.17 5.64
CA LEU A 23 -11.42 2.21 6.66
C LEU A 23 -11.97 3.50 6.01
N ASN A 24 -12.82 4.24 6.72
CA ASN A 24 -13.19 5.60 6.33
C ASN A 24 -12.04 6.60 6.59
N GLY A 25 -12.26 7.89 6.31
CA GLY A 25 -11.28 8.96 6.55
C GLY A 25 -10.88 9.17 8.03
N ASP A 26 -11.64 8.59 8.96
CA ASP A 26 -11.42 8.68 10.42
C ASP A 26 -10.76 7.41 11.01
N GLY A 27 -10.43 6.42 10.17
CA GLY A 27 -9.78 5.19 10.60
C GLY A 27 -10.73 4.13 11.18
N HIS A 28 -12.04 4.28 11.00
CA HIS A 28 -13.04 3.28 11.36
C HIS A 28 -13.30 2.30 10.24
N GLU A 29 -13.26 1.02 10.57
CA GLU A 29 -13.64 -0.03 9.64
C GLU A 29 -15.10 0.07 9.21
N GLN A 30 -15.30 0.03 7.89
CA GLN A 30 -16.62 0.01 7.24
C GLN A 30 -16.97 -1.38 6.71
N ALA A 31 -15.96 -2.13 6.26
CA ALA A 31 -16.13 -3.46 5.72
C ALA A 31 -14.80 -4.22 5.70
N ARG A 32 -14.89 -5.54 5.74
CA ARG A 32 -13.78 -6.45 5.43
C ARG A 32 -14.21 -7.55 4.50
N PHE A 33 -13.31 -8.01 3.64
CA PHE A 33 -13.60 -9.11 2.73
C PHE A 33 -12.33 -9.90 2.35
N PRO A 34 -12.46 -11.22 2.18
CA PRO A 34 -11.36 -12.07 1.74
C PRO A 34 -11.09 -11.92 0.24
N THR A 35 -9.81 -12.05 -0.11
CA THR A 35 -9.31 -11.95 -1.49
C THR A 35 -8.21 -12.97 -1.74
N SER A 36 -8.00 -13.35 -3.00
CA SER A 36 -6.77 -14.03 -3.42
C SER A 36 -6.13 -13.30 -4.61
N LEU A 37 -4.81 -13.11 -4.57
CA LEU A 37 -4.04 -12.49 -5.63
C LEU A 37 -3.03 -13.49 -6.20
N SER A 38 -3.16 -13.80 -7.49
CA SER A 38 -2.13 -14.54 -8.24
C SER A 38 -1.20 -13.55 -8.93
N VAL A 39 0.10 -13.73 -8.78
CA VAL A 39 1.15 -13.01 -9.50
C VAL A 39 2.07 -14.02 -10.15
N LYS A 40 2.23 -13.95 -11.47
CA LYS A 40 3.10 -14.86 -12.22
C LYS A 40 3.83 -14.13 -13.33
N GLU A 41 4.98 -14.65 -13.71
CA GLU A 41 5.64 -14.28 -14.95
C GLU A 41 5.41 -15.38 -16.00
N SER A 42 5.03 -14.99 -17.21
CA SER A 42 4.97 -15.88 -18.39
C SER A 42 5.44 -15.09 -19.59
N ASP A 43 6.39 -15.62 -20.35
CA ASP A 43 6.88 -15.02 -21.60
C ASP A 43 7.35 -13.56 -21.43
N GLY A 44 7.98 -13.25 -20.29
CA GLY A 44 8.43 -11.91 -19.94
C GLY A 44 7.33 -10.93 -19.49
N LEU A 45 6.07 -11.38 -19.45
CA LEU A 45 4.93 -10.61 -18.96
C LEU A 45 4.65 -10.92 -17.49
N ILE A 46 4.50 -9.88 -16.69
CA ILE A 46 4.02 -9.97 -15.33
C ILE A 46 2.49 -9.92 -15.39
N GLN A 47 1.85 -10.97 -14.89
CA GLN A 47 0.41 -11.14 -14.89
C GLN A 47 -0.09 -11.20 -13.44
N THR A 48 -1.06 -10.34 -13.14
CA THR A 48 -1.72 -10.28 -11.83
C THR A 48 -3.21 -10.54 -11.98
N CYS A 49 -3.80 -11.28 -11.05
CA CYS A 49 -5.23 -11.52 -10.99
C CYS A 49 -5.70 -11.53 -9.54
N LEU A 50 -6.43 -10.48 -9.15
CA LEU A 50 -7.10 -10.35 -7.87
C LEU A 50 -8.51 -10.94 -7.97
N SER A 51 -8.85 -11.86 -7.08
CA SER A 51 -10.17 -12.45 -6.94
C SER A 51 -10.80 -12.03 -5.62
N TYR A 52 -12.04 -11.54 -5.66
CA TYR A 52 -12.85 -11.26 -4.49
C TYR A 52 -13.63 -12.51 -4.12
N GLU A 53 -13.27 -13.19 -3.03
CA GLU A 53 -13.78 -14.54 -2.77
C GLU A 53 -15.29 -14.58 -2.49
N HIS A 54 -15.84 -13.50 -1.96
CA HIS A 54 -17.27 -13.39 -1.63
C HIS A 54 -18.17 -13.18 -2.86
N THR A 55 -17.66 -12.60 -3.95
CA THR A 55 -18.43 -12.35 -5.19
C THR A 55 -17.97 -13.21 -6.36
N GLY A 56 -16.78 -13.80 -6.30
CA GLY A 56 -16.12 -14.42 -7.44
C GLY A 56 -15.61 -13.42 -8.49
N GLN A 57 -15.76 -12.12 -8.26
CA GLN A 57 -15.30 -11.09 -9.21
C GLN A 57 -13.78 -11.13 -9.32
N GLN A 58 -13.27 -10.97 -10.54
CA GLN A 58 -11.84 -10.89 -10.81
C GLN A 58 -11.44 -9.57 -11.45
N ARG A 59 -10.21 -9.13 -11.13
CA ARG A 59 -9.53 -7.98 -11.74
C ARG A 59 -8.12 -8.41 -12.11
N SER A 60 -7.78 -8.26 -13.38
CA SER A 60 -6.48 -8.69 -13.90
C SER A 60 -5.73 -7.52 -14.53
N MET A 61 -4.41 -7.55 -14.40
CA MET A 61 -3.51 -6.58 -15.03
C MET A 61 -2.27 -7.31 -15.54
N THR A 62 -1.81 -6.92 -16.74
CA THR A 62 -0.64 -7.50 -17.41
C THR A 62 0.28 -6.39 -17.86
N PHE A 63 1.58 -6.53 -17.61
CA PHE A 63 2.59 -5.57 -18.04
C PHE A 63 3.94 -6.27 -18.28
N GLN A 64 4.69 -5.80 -19.28
CA GLN A 64 6.03 -6.31 -19.59
C GLN A 64 7.10 -5.58 -18.77
N THR A 65 6.99 -4.25 -18.73
CA THR A 65 7.83 -3.33 -17.95
C THR A 65 7.03 -2.77 -16.78
N LEU A 66 7.73 -2.38 -15.71
CA LEU A 66 7.08 -1.73 -14.58
C LEU A 66 6.38 -0.45 -15.04
N PRO A 67 5.19 -0.11 -14.51
CA PRO A 67 4.59 1.19 -14.74
C PRO A 67 5.60 2.31 -14.41
N PRO A 68 5.71 3.38 -15.21
CA PRO A 68 6.73 4.42 -15.02
C PRO A 68 6.70 5.12 -13.65
N THR A 69 5.54 5.11 -12.99
CA THR A 69 5.33 5.74 -11.68
C THR A 69 5.44 4.76 -10.51
N MET A 70 5.66 3.48 -10.82
CA MET A 70 5.93 2.44 -9.85
C MET A 70 7.35 2.61 -9.33
N GLN A 71 7.51 2.54 -8.03
CA GLN A 71 8.83 2.55 -7.41
C GLN A 71 8.98 1.29 -6.57
N VAL A 72 10.05 0.54 -6.80
CA VAL A 72 10.33 -0.72 -6.11
C VAL A 72 11.63 -0.57 -5.32
N SER A 73 11.62 -1.10 -4.11
CA SER A 73 12.76 -1.13 -3.21
C SER A 73 13.52 -2.47 -3.30
N PRO A 74 14.79 -2.52 -2.87
CA PRO A 74 15.59 -3.76 -2.89
C PRO A 74 15.00 -4.95 -2.13
N ASN A 75 14.12 -4.72 -1.17
CA ASN A 75 13.50 -5.78 -0.38
C ASN A 75 12.15 -6.26 -0.95
N GLY A 76 11.76 -5.78 -2.14
CA GLY A 76 10.53 -6.16 -2.81
C GLY A 76 9.29 -5.33 -2.44
N GLY A 77 9.42 -4.40 -1.49
CA GLY A 77 8.38 -3.40 -1.23
C GLY A 77 8.22 -2.46 -2.41
N TRP A 78 7.00 -2.00 -2.69
CA TRP A 78 6.70 -1.20 -3.86
C TRP A 78 5.61 -0.15 -3.58
N SER A 79 5.62 0.92 -4.37
CA SER A 79 4.54 1.92 -4.41
C SER A 79 4.10 2.16 -5.84
N LEU A 80 2.83 2.48 -6.04
CA LEU A 80 2.25 2.84 -7.31
C LEU A 80 1.21 3.94 -7.11
N GLY A 81 1.19 4.92 -8.00
CA GLY A 81 0.27 6.06 -7.95
C GLY A 81 0.54 7.01 -9.12
N PRO A 82 -0.08 8.20 -9.14
CA PRO A 82 0.12 9.16 -10.22
C PRO A 82 1.52 9.78 -10.17
N ALA A 83 2.05 10.17 -11.34
CA ALA A 83 3.34 10.86 -11.47
C ALA A 83 3.32 12.28 -10.90
N SER A 84 2.14 12.90 -10.94
CA SER A 84 1.88 14.19 -10.33
C SER A 84 0.48 14.23 -9.75
N ILE A 85 0.28 15.05 -8.73
CA ILE A 85 -1.01 15.26 -8.06
C ILE A 85 -1.36 16.73 -8.04
N THR A 86 -2.65 16.98 -7.90
CA THR A 86 -3.21 18.31 -7.64
C THR A 86 -3.87 18.29 -6.26
N PRO A 87 -4.42 19.41 -5.76
CA PRO A 87 -5.29 19.41 -4.58
C PRO A 87 -6.49 18.46 -4.65
N TRP A 88 -6.90 18.06 -5.86
CA TRP A 88 -8.02 17.15 -6.08
C TRP A 88 -7.72 15.69 -5.74
N ASN A 89 -8.66 14.81 -6.10
CA ASN A 89 -8.62 13.39 -5.77
C ASN A 89 -7.41 12.68 -6.38
N TRP A 90 -6.79 11.79 -5.61
CA TRP A 90 -5.77 10.86 -6.10
C TRP A 90 -5.79 9.57 -5.30
N VAL A 91 -5.19 8.53 -5.87
CA VAL A 91 -5.06 7.21 -5.25
C VAL A 91 -3.62 6.73 -5.38
N ALA A 92 -3.09 6.19 -4.30
CA ALA A 92 -1.83 5.45 -4.31
C ALA A 92 -1.97 4.12 -3.59
N GLU A 93 -1.14 3.17 -3.98
CA GLU A 93 -1.01 1.86 -3.37
C GLU A 93 0.43 1.65 -2.94
N LEU A 94 0.62 1.10 -1.74
CA LEU A 94 1.93 0.80 -1.17
C LEU A 94 1.92 -0.62 -0.62
N CYS A 95 3.05 -1.31 -0.73
CA CYS A 95 3.24 -2.67 -0.25
C CYS A 95 4.60 -2.80 0.42
N VAL A 96 4.62 -3.40 1.60
CA VAL A 96 5.83 -3.86 2.27
C VAL A 96 5.79 -5.38 2.40
N VAL A 97 6.91 -6.05 2.13
CA VAL A 97 7.00 -7.51 2.12
C VAL A 97 8.09 -7.99 3.07
N HIS A 98 7.79 -9.06 3.78
CA HIS A 98 8.75 -9.80 4.58
C HIS A 98 8.47 -11.29 4.48
N GLN A 99 9.41 -12.03 3.88
CA GLN A 99 9.27 -13.46 3.63
C GLN A 99 7.94 -13.77 2.91
N GLN A 100 7.09 -14.59 3.51
CA GLN A 100 5.81 -15.06 2.97
C GLN A 100 4.61 -14.21 3.44
N ALA A 101 4.87 -13.00 3.93
CA ALA A 101 3.84 -12.10 4.40
C ALA A 101 4.05 -10.71 3.84
N ARG A 102 2.95 -10.00 3.58
CA ARG A 102 3.01 -8.61 3.18
C ARG A 102 1.85 -7.82 3.76
N ARG A 103 2.08 -6.52 3.86
CA ARG A 103 1.06 -5.53 4.16
C ARG A 103 0.95 -4.58 3.00
N ARG A 104 -0.28 -4.19 2.67
CA ARG A 104 -0.51 -3.16 1.67
C ARG A 104 -1.51 -2.15 2.18
N ILE A 105 -1.43 -0.96 1.61
CA ILE A 105 -2.46 0.06 1.73
C ILE A 105 -2.83 0.57 0.36
N VAL A 106 -4.12 0.82 0.15
CA VAL A 106 -4.61 1.69 -0.91
C VAL A 106 -5.15 2.94 -0.24
N VAL A 107 -4.52 4.07 -0.49
CA VAL A 107 -4.89 5.37 0.08
C VAL A 107 -5.61 6.18 -0.98
N ARG A 108 -6.81 6.65 -0.65
CA ARG A 108 -7.61 7.52 -1.51
C ARG A 108 -7.82 8.84 -0.80
N HIS A 109 -7.30 9.89 -1.41
CA HIS A 109 -7.59 11.26 -1.01
C HIS A 109 -8.73 11.80 -1.85
N GLY A 110 -9.68 12.43 -1.16
CA GLY A 110 -10.75 13.20 -1.73
C GLY A 110 -10.35 14.66 -1.92
N VAL A 111 -11.34 15.50 -2.23
CA VAL A 111 -11.18 16.96 -2.34
C VAL A 111 -11.07 17.67 -0.99
N SER A 112 -11.37 16.99 0.11
CA SER A 112 -11.40 17.55 1.47
C SER A 112 -10.55 16.72 2.44
N GLY A 113 -9.45 16.16 1.94
CA GLY A 113 -8.54 15.31 2.70
C GLY A 113 -8.73 13.82 2.47
N LEU A 114 -8.41 13.00 3.48
CA LEU A 114 -8.41 11.55 3.38
C LEU A 114 -9.85 11.01 3.28
N GLU A 115 -10.18 10.30 2.19
CA GLU A 115 -11.51 9.73 1.98
C GLU A 115 -11.60 8.29 2.48
N GLN A 116 -10.57 7.49 2.18
CA GLN A 116 -10.57 6.06 2.46
C GLN A 116 -9.15 5.49 2.49
N VAL A 117 -8.95 4.51 3.36
CA VAL A 117 -7.80 3.62 3.31
C VAL A 117 -8.29 2.18 3.22
N VAL A 118 -7.74 1.39 2.30
CA VAL A 118 -7.90 -0.06 2.34
C VAL A 118 -6.60 -0.65 2.87
N TYR A 119 -6.63 -1.13 4.11
CA TYR A 119 -5.54 -1.88 4.70
C TYR A 119 -5.65 -3.35 4.30
N VAL A 120 -4.54 -3.96 3.88
CA VAL A 120 -4.51 -5.31 3.32
C VAL A 120 -3.48 -6.14 4.05
N VAL A 121 -3.94 -7.25 4.61
CA VAL A 121 -3.10 -8.28 5.25
C VAL A 121 -3.03 -9.47 4.30
N GLU A 122 -1.83 -9.85 3.87
CA GLU A 122 -1.64 -10.96 2.94
C GLU A 122 -0.56 -11.93 3.40
N ILE A 123 -0.79 -13.21 3.10
CA ILE A 123 0.17 -14.29 3.28
C ILE A 123 0.27 -15.12 2.00
N GLU A 124 1.45 -15.66 1.74
CA GLU A 124 1.66 -16.54 0.59
C GLU A 124 0.94 -17.89 0.79
N GLY A 125 0.42 -18.44 -0.30
CA GLY A 125 -0.29 -19.71 -0.34
C GLY A 125 -1.81 -19.56 -0.23
N THR A 126 -2.44 -20.57 0.39
CA THR A 126 -3.89 -20.70 0.51
C THR A 126 -4.39 -20.62 1.95
N ARG A 127 -3.48 -20.44 2.91
CA ARG A 127 -3.84 -20.26 4.32
C ARG A 127 -4.56 -18.91 4.47
N LYS A 128 -5.54 -18.83 5.36
CA LYS A 128 -6.21 -17.57 5.66
C LYS A 128 -5.25 -16.64 6.42
N PRO A 129 -5.10 -15.36 6.04
CA PRO A 129 -4.29 -14.42 6.80
C PRO A 129 -4.85 -14.23 8.22
N GLU A 130 -3.96 -14.12 9.18
CA GLU A 130 -4.26 -13.72 10.56
C GLU A 130 -4.50 -12.21 10.61
N ALA A 131 -5.68 -11.80 10.16
CA ALA A 131 -6.14 -10.42 10.31
C ALA A 131 -6.82 -10.22 11.68
N PRO A 132 -6.80 -8.99 12.25
CA PRO A 132 -7.53 -8.67 13.48
C PRO A 132 -8.99 -9.12 13.38
N THR A 133 -9.53 -9.76 14.43
CA THR A 133 -10.90 -10.30 14.41
C THR A 133 -11.96 -9.24 14.65
N GLU A 134 -11.69 -8.32 15.56
CA GLU A 134 -12.56 -7.19 15.86
C GLU A 134 -12.49 -6.11 14.76
N PRO A 135 -13.58 -5.36 14.51
CA PRO A 135 -13.55 -4.21 13.63
C PRO A 135 -12.47 -3.22 14.04
N LEU A 136 -11.69 -2.74 13.06
CA LEU A 136 -10.62 -1.79 13.35
C LEU A 136 -11.17 -0.41 13.70
N GLN A 137 -10.59 0.17 14.74
CA GLN A 137 -10.56 1.60 15.00
C GLN A 137 -9.09 1.97 15.22
N CYS A 138 -8.46 2.51 14.19
CA CYS A 138 -7.04 2.81 14.25
C CYS A 138 -6.75 3.88 15.31
N PRO A 139 -5.90 3.60 16.32
CA PRO A 139 -5.26 4.64 17.09
C PRO A 139 -4.50 5.57 16.14
N ALA A 140 -4.51 6.86 16.46
CA ALA A 140 -3.90 7.87 15.63
C ALA A 140 -3.11 8.87 16.46
N HIS A 141 -1.97 9.29 15.95
CA HIS A 141 -1.17 10.35 16.53
C HIS A 141 -0.58 11.25 15.43
N SER A 142 -0.43 12.54 15.75
CA SER A 142 0.10 13.54 14.82
C SER A 142 1.60 13.32 14.58
N ALA A 143 2.02 13.52 13.34
CA ALA A 143 3.40 13.46 12.90
C ALA A 143 3.68 14.64 11.98
N GLU A 144 4.12 15.77 12.56
CA GLU A 144 4.20 17.07 11.88
C GLU A 144 2.83 17.46 11.27
N ASP A 145 2.77 17.72 9.96
CA ASP A 145 1.54 18.02 9.21
C ASP A 145 0.77 16.76 8.76
N LEU A 146 1.27 15.58 9.10
CA LEU A 146 0.72 14.28 8.73
C LEU A 146 0.12 13.57 9.95
N LEU A 147 -0.53 12.45 9.68
CA LEU A 147 -1.11 11.58 10.69
C LEU A 147 -0.55 10.17 10.54
N ILE A 148 -0.30 9.50 11.67
CA ILE A 148 0.04 8.08 11.70
C ILE A 148 -1.15 7.29 12.26
N TRP A 149 -1.57 6.26 11.53
CA TRP A 149 -2.54 5.25 11.99
C TRP A 149 -1.86 3.93 12.30
N GLU A 150 -2.34 3.24 13.33
CA GLU A 150 -1.82 1.93 13.77
C GLU A 150 -2.89 0.83 13.67
N PRO A 151 -3.07 0.18 12.51
CA PRO A 151 -4.12 -0.82 12.32
C PRO A 151 -3.86 -2.14 13.05
N GLU A 152 -2.61 -2.47 13.33
CA GLU A 152 -2.18 -3.62 14.12
C GLU A 152 -0.80 -3.35 14.75
N GLU A 153 -0.40 -4.20 15.70
CA GLU A 153 0.89 -4.08 16.37
C GLU A 153 2.06 -4.07 15.37
N GLY A 154 2.93 -3.06 15.51
CA GLY A 154 4.11 -2.89 14.65
C GLY A 154 3.82 -2.36 13.25
N VAL A 155 2.57 -2.05 12.89
CA VAL A 155 2.24 -1.46 11.58
C VAL A 155 1.82 -0.01 11.73
N GLU A 156 2.42 0.87 10.94
CA GLU A 156 2.14 2.30 10.92
C GLU A 156 1.79 2.75 9.49
N LEU A 157 0.74 3.56 9.35
CA LEU A 157 0.31 4.17 8.09
C LEU A 157 0.49 5.69 8.18
N LEU A 158 1.37 6.24 7.36
CA LEU A 158 1.56 7.69 7.26
C LEU A 158 0.58 8.26 6.24
N LEU A 159 -0.24 9.22 6.64
CA LEU A 159 -1.39 9.72 5.88
C LEU A 159 -1.50 11.24 5.98
N ASP A 160 -2.03 11.87 4.92
CA ASP A 160 -2.30 13.30 4.90
C ASP A 160 -3.81 13.59 5.04
N GLN A 161 -4.25 14.00 6.22
CA GLN A 161 -5.66 14.31 6.43
C GLN A 161 -6.05 15.74 6.02
N ARG A 162 -5.11 16.58 5.61
CA ARG A 162 -5.37 17.99 5.33
C ARG A 162 -6.26 18.15 4.10
N ASP A 163 -7.07 19.19 4.11
CA ASP A 163 -7.69 19.76 2.92
C ASP A 163 -6.60 20.49 2.10
N ARG A 164 -5.90 19.72 1.26
CA ARG A 164 -4.68 20.19 0.59
C ARG A 164 -4.95 21.35 -0.33
N GLN A 165 -4.04 22.32 -0.31
CA GLN A 165 -4.01 23.48 -1.18
C GLN A 165 -2.91 23.36 -2.24
N ALA A 166 -2.98 24.21 -3.27
CA ALA A 166 -1.91 24.30 -4.26
C ALA A 166 -0.63 24.80 -3.56
N GLY A 167 0.48 24.07 -3.69
CA GLY A 167 1.73 24.35 -3.00
C GLY A 167 2.05 23.39 -1.86
N ASP A 168 1.08 22.56 -1.42
CA ASP A 168 1.31 21.62 -0.34
C ASP A 168 2.12 20.41 -0.81
N ALA A 169 3.26 20.17 -0.14
CA ALA A 169 3.95 18.88 -0.21
C ALA A 169 3.18 17.84 0.62
N THR A 170 3.23 16.57 0.21
CA THR A 170 2.50 15.50 0.90
C THR A 170 3.20 14.16 0.79
N ALA A 171 2.79 13.22 1.63
CA ALA A 171 3.27 11.86 1.62
C ALA A 171 2.16 10.87 2.00
N CYS A 172 2.30 9.65 1.53
CA CYS A 172 1.66 8.49 2.13
C CYS A 172 2.70 7.38 2.32
N GLY A 173 2.59 6.64 3.40
CA GLY A 173 3.60 5.67 3.79
C GLY A 173 3.03 4.47 4.50
N LEU A 174 3.74 3.35 4.39
CA LEU A 174 3.48 2.12 5.12
C LEU A 174 4.78 1.65 5.74
N ARG A 175 4.74 1.38 7.04
CA ARG A 175 5.84 0.79 7.79
C ARG A 175 5.35 -0.42 8.56
N TRP A 176 6.18 -1.44 8.59
CA TRP A 176 6.00 -2.65 9.37
C TRP A 176 7.30 -2.98 10.12
N THR A 177 7.24 -2.89 11.44
CA THR A 177 8.28 -3.26 12.38
C THR A 177 7.98 -4.66 12.90
N LEU A 178 8.87 -5.60 12.63
CA LEU A 178 8.73 -7.00 13.00
C LEU A 178 9.21 -7.23 14.44
N PRO A 179 8.82 -8.35 15.09
CA PRO A 179 9.22 -8.64 16.47
C PRO A 179 10.74 -8.72 16.70
N ASP A 180 11.51 -9.03 15.65
CA ASP A 180 12.98 -9.07 15.68
C ASP A 180 13.63 -7.67 15.51
N GLY A 181 12.82 -6.62 15.40
CA GLY A 181 13.26 -5.24 15.14
C GLY A 181 13.50 -4.94 13.66
N THR A 182 13.31 -5.90 12.75
CA THR A 182 13.43 -5.64 11.31
C THR A 182 12.34 -4.68 10.86
N VAL A 183 12.74 -3.58 10.20
CA VAL A 183 11.80 -2.61 9.63
C VAL A 183 11.67 -2.81 8.12
N ARG A 184 10.42 -2.86 7.64
CA ARG A 184 10.06 -2.76 6.23
C ARG A 184 9.21 -1.51 6.05
N GLN A 185 9.63 -0.60 5.18
CA GLN A 185 8.86 0.62 4.92
C GLN A 185 8.89 1.03 3.46
N MET A 186 7.83 1.73 3.06
CA MET A 186 7.69 2.41 1.78
C MET A 186 7.04 3.76 2.04
N VAL A 187 7.64 4.84 1.51
CA VAL A 187 7.07 6.19 1.60
C VAL A 187 7.05 6.80 0.20
N ARG A 188 5.86 7.19 -0.24
CA ARG A 188 5.63 7.88 -1.51
C ARG A 188 5.39 9.35 -1.21
N ARG A 189 6.25 10.22 -1.77
CA ARG A 189 6.21 11.67 -1.51
C ARG A 189 5.97 12.46 -2.79
N TYR A 190 5.32 13.59 -2.63
CA TYR A 190 5.12 14.60 -3.65
C TYR A 190 5.64 15.94 -3.15
N ASP A 191 6.32 16.67 -4.02
CA ASP A 191 6.82 18.00 -3.68
C ASP A 191 5.72 19.07 -3.71
N THR A 192 6.08 20.33 -3.49
CA THR A 192 5.15 21.47 -3.48
C THR A 192 4.55 21.78 -4.86
N LYS A 193 5.07 21.20 -5.94
CA LYS A 193 4.47 21.27 -7.29
C LYS A 193 3.55 20.10 -7.56
N GLY A 194 3.48 19.14 -6.64
CA GLY A 194 2.74 17.91 -6.78
C GLY A 194 3.49 16.85 -7.57
N ASP A 195 4.79 17.02 -7.87
CA ASP A 195 5.56 16.04 -8.64
C ASP A 195 6.06 14.90 -7.74
N LEU A 196 6.00 13.66 -8.25
CA LEU A 196 6.47 12.47 -7.54
C LEU A 196 7.97 12.55 -7.27
N LEU A 197 8.34 12.42 -6.00
CA LEU A 197 9.73 12.32 -5.57
C LEU A 197 10.23 10.87 -5.62
N PRO A 198 11.55 10.64 -5.73
CA PRO A 198 12.15 9.32 -5.54
C PRO A 198 11.80 8.72 -4.18
N LEU A 199 11.90 7.38 -4.06
CA LEU A 199 11.64 6.68 -2.80
C LEU A 199 12.47 7.26 -1.65
N SER A 200 11.78 7.63 -0.59
CA SER A 200 12.39 8.17 0.63
C SER A 200 12.59 7.06 1.66
N GLN A 201 13.74 7.09 2.33
CA GLN A 201 13.96 6.29 3.55
C GLN A 201 13.53 7.04 4.83
N ALA A 202 13.20 8.34 4.73
CA ALA A 202 12.77 9.13 5.86
C ALA A 202 11.32 8.79 6.27
N TRP A 203 11.09 8.78 7.58
CA TRP A 203 9.78 8.64 8.21
C TRP A 203 9.73 9.51 9.47
N PRO A 204 8.64 10.26 9.72
CA PRO A 204 7.63 10.68 8.73
C PRO A 204 8.24 11.51 7.58
#